data_AF-A0AA90Q0E6-F1
#
_entry.id   AF-A0AA90Q0E6-F1
#
_cell.length_a   1.000
_cell.length_b   1.000
_cell.length_c   1.000
_cell.angle_alpha   90.00
_cell.angle_beta   90.00
_cell.angle_gamma   90.00
#
_symmetry.space_group_name_H-M   'P 1'
#
loop_
_entity.id
_entity.type
_entity.pdbx_description
1 polymer ?
#
loop_
_entity_poly.entity_id
_entity_poly.type
_entity_poly.pdbx_seq_one_letter_code
_entity_poly.pdbx_strand_id
1 'polypeptide(L)'
;MTRIDMENNIIEFEHKKALDDAFLLLSYIHQMPQFKKESPSEFMNKWAESYQDFLEEKKPFKRFEREFKKIRQENKKEQKEMLKALDRGDIKKFMELKKIKIS
;
A
#
# COMPACT_ATOMS: atom_id res chain seq x y z
N MET A 1 -9.67 -5.06 14.35
CA MET A 1 -8.27 -5.36 13.97
C MET A 1 -8.34 -6.30 12.78
N THR A 2 -8.03 -5.82 11.57
CA THR A 2 -8.17 -6.63 10.35
C THR A 2 -6.86 -7.33 10.05
N ARG A 3 -6.72 -8.58 10.50
CA ARG A 3 -5.52 -9.38 10.25
C ARG A 3 -5.56 -9.90 8.81
N ILE A 4 -4.85 -9.24 7.90
CA ILE A 4 -4.59 -9.74 6.55
C ILE A 4 -3.40 -10.70 6.64
N ASP A 5 -3.69 -12.00 6.76
CA ASP A 5 -2.66 -13.04 6.82
C ASP A 5 -2.11 -13.33 5.40
N MET A 6 -0.94 -12.77 5.11
CA MET A 6 -0.23 -12.85 3.84
C MET A 6 1.11 -13.62 3.93
N GLU A 7 1.33 -14.55 2.99
CA GLU A 7 2.36 -15.60 3.08
C GLU A 7 3.82 -15.27 2.68
N ASN A 8 4.21 -14.65 1.56
CA ASN A 8 3.55 -13.73 0.62
C ASN A 8 3.00 -12.44 1.27
N ASN A 9 3.62 -12.02 2.39
CA ASN A 9 3.81 -10.61 2.85
C ASN A 9 2.85 -9.98 3.90
N ILE A 10 2.72 -10.44 5.16
CA ILE A 10 1.87 -9.72 6.16
C ILE A 10 2.24 -8.23 6.26
N ILE A 11 1.27 -7.35 5.96
CA ILE A 11 1.33 -5.92 6.29
C ILE A 11 0.25 -5.67 7.33
N GLU A 12 0.67 -5.51 8.58
CA GLU A 12 -0.21 -5.00 9.64
C GLU A 12 -0.42 -3.51 9.45
N PHE A 13 -1.46 -3.15 8.71
CA PHE A 13 -2.00 -1.80 8.79
C PHE A 13 -2.69 -1.65 10.15
N GLU A 14 -2.26 -0.65 10.93
CA GLU A 14 -3.11 -0.04 11.96
C GLU A 14 -4.30 0.62 11.26
N HIS A 15 -5.26 -0.20 10.81
CA HIS A 15 -6.38 0.25 9.98
C HIS A 15 -7.19 1.33 10.69
N LYS A 16 -7.23 1.29 12.03
CA LYS A 16 -7.76 2.36 12.87
C LYS A 16 -7.01 3.68 12.66
N LYS A 17 -5.68 3.71 12.77
CA LYS A 17 -4.89 4.93 12.55
C LYS A 17 -5.04 5.47 11.13
N ALA A 18 -5.01 4.60 10.12
CA ALA A 18 -5.23 5.01 8.73
C ALA A 18 -6.65 5.57 8.48
N LEU A 19 -7.66 5.05 9.18
CA LEU A 19 -9.02 5.60 9.17
C LEU A 19 -9.08 6.94 9.92
N ASP A 20 -8.48 7.03 11.12
CA ASP A 20 -8.43 8.25 11.93
C ASP A 20 -7.73 9.40 11.16
N ASP A 21 -6.60 9.12 10.51
CA ASP A 21 -5.88 10.05 9.62
C ASP A 21 -6.72 10.46 8.40
N ALA A 22 -7.47 9.52 7.80
CA ALA A 22 -8.37 9.81 6.68
C ALA A 22 -9.57 10.68 7.10
N PHE A 23 -10.19 10.41 8.25
CA PHE A 23 -11.25 11.26 8.81
C PHE A 23 -10.74 12.66 9.16
N LEU A 24 -9.52 12.78 9.70
CA LEU A 24 -8.88 14.07 9.94
C LEU A 24 -8.72 14.88 8.64
N LEU A 25 -8.19 14.24 7.58
CA LEU A 25 -8.05 14.88 6.26
C LEU A 25 -9.40 15.28 5.66
N LEU A 26 -10.44 14.44 5.75
CA LEU A 26 -11.78 14.75 5.28
C LEU A 26 -12.39 15.93 6.05
N SER A 27 -12.19 16.00 7.36
CA SER A 27 -12.67 17.13 8.17
C SER A 27 -11.99 18.45 7.79
N TYR A 28 -10.69 18.42 7.46
CA TYR A 28 -9.97 19.60 6.95
C TYR A 28 -10.49 20.04 5.58
N ILE A 29 -10.76 19.10 4.67
CA ILE A 29 -11.32 19.40 3.35
C ILE A 29 -12.72 20.01 3.48
N HIS A 30 -13.58 19.50 4.38
CA HIS A 30 -14.92 20.06 4.62
C HIS A 30 -14.90 21.53 5.06
N GLN A 31 -13.85 21.97 5.77
CA GLN A 31 -13.68 23.39 6.18
C GLN A 31 -13.29 24.33 5.02
N MET A 32 -12.93 23.82 3.84
CA MET A 32 -12.55 24.65 2.70
C MET A 32 -13.76 25.49 2.19
N PRO A 33 -13.55 26.72 1.68
CA PRO A 33 -14.65 27.64 1.35
C PRO A 33 -15.73 27.08 0.41
N GLN A 34 -15.36 26.17 -0.50
CA GLN A 34 -16.28 25.53 -1.44
C GLN A 34 -17.18 24.45 -0.83
N PHE A 35 -16.78 23.84 0.30
CA PHE A 35 -17.54 22.77 0.98
C PHE A 35 -18.15 23.23 2.31
N LYS A 36 -17.70 24.35 2.88
CA LYS A 36 -18.10 24.90 4.17
C LYS A 36 -19.61 25.19 4.35
N LYS A 37 -20.39 25.23 3.26
CA LYS A 37 -21.86 25.39 3.27
C LYS A 37 -22.63 24.07 3.30
N GLU A 38 -21.96 22.95 3.03
CA GLU A 38 -22.57 21.62 3.02
C GLU A 38 -22.65 21.09 4.45
N SER A 39 -23.72 20.38 4.79
CA SER A 39 -23.72 19.60 6.03
C SER A 39 -22.66 18.49 5.94
N PRO A 40 -22.10 18.01 7.07
CA PRO A 40 -21.15 16.90 7.05
C PRO A 40 -21.69 15.65 6.35
N SER A 41 -23.01 15.40 6.41
CA SER A 41 -23.64 14.26 5.73
C SER A 41 -23.69 14.44 4.21
N GLU A 42 -23.99 15.64 3.71
CA GLU A 42 -23.99 15.92 2.26
C GLU A 42 -22.58 15.82 1.69
N PHE A 43 -21.59 16.40 2.39
CA PHE A 43 -20.19 16.33 2.00
C PHE A 43 -19.69 14.88 1.91
N MET A 44 -19.99 14.04 2.91
CA MET A 44 -19.60 12.63 2.90
C MET A 44 -20.28 11.83 1.78
N ASN A 45 -21.54 12.11 1.45
CA ASN A 45 -22.23 11.46 0.33
C ASN A 45 -21.61 11.85 -1.01
N LYS A 46 -21.40 13.15 -1.28
CA LYS A 46 -20.74 13.62 -2.52
C LYS A 46 -19.31 13.12 -2.66
N TRP A 47 -18.59 12.99 -1.54
CA TRP A 47 -17.26 12.41 -1.54
C TRP A 47 -17.29 10.90 -1.87
N ALA A 48 -18.27 10.16 -1.36
CA ALA A 48 -18.44 8.74 -1.67
C ALA A 48 -18.79 8.52 -3.16
N GLU A 49 -19.67 9.35 -3.73
CA GLU A 49 -19.98 9.39 -5.17
C GLU A 49 -18.71 9.68 -5.99
N SER A 50 -17.97 10.75 -5.65
CA SER A 50 -16.71 11.11 -6.31
C SER A 50 -15.64 10.02 -6.22
N TYR A 51 -15.63 9.26 -5.11
CA TYR A 51 -14.74 8.12 -4.94
C TYR A 51 -15.16 6.92 -5.79
N GLN A 52 -16.46 6.65 -5.92
CA GLN A 52 -16.97 5.63 -6.83
C GLN A 52 -16.61 5.94 -8.28
N ASP A 53 -16.83 7.18 -8.74
CA ASP A 53 -16.44 7.63 -10.08
C ASP A 53 -14.93 7.41 -10.33
N PHE A 54 -14.09 7.74 -9.35
CA PHE A 54 -12.65 7.50 -9.41
C PHE A 54 -12.31 5.99 -9.52
N LEU A 55 -13.01 5.13 -8.78
CA LEU A 55 -12.83 3.68 -8.87
C LEU A 55 -13.21 3.13 -10.25
N GLU A 56 -14.33 3.61 -10.82
CA GLU A 56 -14.85 3.18 -12.12
C GLU A 56 -13.99 3.68 -13.28
N GLU A 57 -13.59 4.96 -13.26
CA GLU A 57 -12.80 5.59 -14.33
C GLU A 57 -11.34 5.13 -14.32
N LYS A 58 -10.66 5.25 -13.16
CA LYS A 58 -9.21 4.98 -13.06
C LYS A 58 -8.89 3.50 -12.85
N LYS A 59 -9.88 2.68 -12.49
CA LYS A 59 -9.76 1.23 -12.23
C LYS A 59 -8.53 0.90 -11.38
N PRO A 60 -8.34 1.57 -10.22
CA PRO A 60 -7.09 1.54 -9.47
C PRO A 60 -6.71 0.14 -9.01
N PHE A 61 -7.70 -0.74 -8.77
CA PHE A 61 -7.46 -2.17 -8.53
C PHE A 61 -6.60 -2.84 -9.61
N LYS A 62 -6.83 -2.57 -10.90
CA LYS A 62 -6.00 -3.12 -11.99
C LYS A 62 -4.59 -2.55 -12.01
N ARG A 63 -4.42 -1.30 -11.54
CA ARG A 63 -3.10 -0.67 -11.38
C ARG A 63 -2.36 -1.29 -10.20
N PHE A 64 -3.00 -1.40 -9.04
CA PHE A 64 -2.43 -2.06 -7.86
C PHE A 64 -2.08 -3.52 -8.15
N GLU A 65 -2.96 -4.30 -8.77
CA GLU A 65 -2.69 -5.70 -9.17
C GLU A 65 -1.45 -5.80 -10.07
N ARG A 66 -1.25 -4.84 -10.99
CA ARG A 66 -0.07 -4.78 -11.85
C ARG A 66 1.21 -4.48 -11.08
N GLU A 67 1.19 -3.51 -10.15
CA GLU A 67 2.37 -3.19 -9.33
C GLU A 67 2.70 -4.32 -8.35
N PHE A 68 1.70 -4.93 -7.69
CA PHE A 68 1.91 -6.14 -6.88
C PHE A 68 2.48 -7.31 -7.71
N LYS A 69 2.05 -7.48 -8.97
CA LYS A 69 2.66 -8.47 -9.88
C LYS A 69 4.13 -8.17 -10.18
N LYS A 70 4.54 -6.90 -10.36
CA LYS A 70 5.95 -6.52 -10.52
C LYS A 70 6.76 -6.85 -9.27
N ILE A 71 6.32 -6.36 -8.10
CA ILE A 71 6.99 -6.60 -6.82
C ILE A 71 7.16 -8.11 -6.57
N ARG A 72 6.14 -8.92 -6.86
CA ARG A 72 6.22 -10.39 -6.74
C ARG A 72 7.20 -11.02 -7.73
N GLN A 73 7.40 -10.44 -8.93
CA GLN A 73 8.40 -10.90 -9.89
C GLN A 73 9.81 -10.48 -9.49
N GLU A 74 9.99 -9.28 -8.94
CA GLU A 74 11.25 -8.75 -8.42
C GLU A 74 11.73 -9.57 -7.22
N ASN A 75 10.89 -9.75 -6.19
CA ASN A 75 11.21 -10.63 -5.06
C ASN A 75 11.58 -12.07 -5.50
N LYS A 76 10.89 -12.62 -6.52
CA LYS A 76 11.23 -13.94 -7.08
C LYS A 76 12.57 -13.97 -7.82
N LYS A 77 13.03 -12.85 -8.37
CA LYS A 77 14.38 -12.74 -8.95
C LYS A 77 15.42 -12.65 -7.84
N GLU A 78 15.23 -11.75 -6.88
CA GLU A 78 16.15 -11.58 -5.73
C GLU A 78 16.34 -12.90 -4.96
N GLN A 79 15.26 -13.62 -4.63
CA GLN A 79 15.33 -14.93 -3.98
C GLN A 79 16.14 -15.96 -4.80
N LYS A 80 15.98 -15.98 -6.13
CA LYS A 80 16.76 -16.86 -7.00
C LYS A 80 18.24 -16.47 -7.06
N GLU A 81 18.57 -15.18 -6.97
CA GLU A 81 19.96 -14.72 -6.93
C GLU A 81 20.61 -14.99 -5.57
N MET A 82 19.86 -14.86 -4.47
CA MET A 82 20.30 -15.27 -3.13
C MET A 82 20.60 -16.77 -3.06
N LEU A 83 19.70 -17.63 -3.57
CA LEU A 83 19.92 -19.08 -3.62
C LEU A 83 21.17 -19.42 -4.46
N LYS A 84 21.32 -18.80 -5.64
CA LYS A 84 22.53 -18.98 -6.47
C LYS A 84 23.82 -18.48 -5.80
N ALA A 85 23.75 -17.45 -4.96
CA ALA A 85 24.91 -16.98 -4.20
C ALA A 85 25.27 -17.99 -3.10
N LEU A 86 24.26 -18.53 -2.40
CA LEU A 86 24.42 -19.58 -1.39
C LEU A 86 25.03 -20.86 -1.99
N ASP A 87 24.48 -21.36 -3.10
CA ASP A 87 24.95 -22.57 -3.82
C ASP A 87 26.41 -22.44 -4.31
N ARG A 88 26.88 -21.21 -4.52
CA ARG A 88 28.26 -20.88 -4.96
C ARG A 88 29.21 -20.58 -3.80
N GLY A 89 28.74 -20.56 -2.56
CA GLY A 89 29.52 -20.14 -1.39
C GLY A 89 29.82 -18.63 -1.35
N ASP A 90 29.15 -17.80 -2.14
CA ASP A 90 29.33 -16.34 -2.18
C ASP A 90 28.56 -15.67 -1.04
N ILE A 91 29.05 -15.89 0.18
CA ILE A 91 28.45 -15.41 1.44
C ILE A 91 28.36 -13.87 1.46
N LYS A 92 29.33 -13.16 0.88
CA LYS A 92 29.34 -11.70 0.82
C LYS A 92 28.15 -11.19 0.00
N LYS A 93 27.97 -11.71 -1.22
CA LYS A 93 26.84 -11.35 -2.08
C LYS A 93 25.50 -11.75 -1.47
N PHE A 94 25.43 -12.90 -0.78
CA PHE A 94 24.22 -13.31 -0.06
C PHE A 94 23.84 -12.30 1.05
N MET A 95 24.81 -11.83 1.85
CA MET A 95 24.55 -10.84 2.91
C MET A 95 24.18 -9.46 2.36
N GLU A 96 24.82 -9.02 1.28
CA GLU A 96 24.47 -7.78 0.56
C GLU A 96 23.01 -7.83 0.05
N LEU A 97 22.61 -8.92 -0.61
CA LEU A 97 21.22 -9.13 -1.07
C LEU A 97 20.22 -9.20 0.08
N LYS A 98 20.59 -9.76 1.23
CA LYS A 98 19.78 -9.74 2.46
C LYS A 98 19.68 -8.36 3.14
N LYS A 99 20.43 -7.35 2.68
CA LYS A 99 20.59 -6.03 3.33
C LYS A 99 21.04 -6.11 4.80
N ILE A 100 21.73 -7.20 5.17
CA ILE A 100 22.36 -7.34 6.49
C ILE A 100 23.71 -6.64 6.43
N LYS A 101 23.94 -5.68 7.34
CA LYS A 101 25.27 -5.08 7.51
C LYS A 101 26.23 -6.15 8.02
N ILE A 102 27.31 -6.38 7.27
CA ILE A 102 28.49 -7.08 7.78
C ILE A 102 29.19 -6.10 8.72
N SER A 103 29.36 -6.51 9.98
CA SER A 103 30.13 -5.80 11.01
C SER A 103 31.56 -6.32 11.08
#